data_AF-A0A932KCS7-F1
#
_entry.id   AF-A0A932KCS7-F1
#
_cell.length_a   1.000
_cell.length_b   1.000
_cell.length_c   1.000
_cell.angle_alpha   90.00
_cell.angle_beta   90.00
_cell.angle_gamma   90.00
#
_symmetry.space_group_name_H-M   'P 1'
#
loop_
_entity.id
_entity.type
_entity.pdbx_description
1 polymer ?
#
loop_
_entity_poly.entity_id
_entity_poly.type
_entity_poly.pdbx_seq_one_letter_code
_entity_poly.pdbx_strand_id
1 'polypeptide(L)'
;ADAETPDVLHKWESVVDALAEEPFSLRREVDWVTKWHLLTSYMDRRGDDWGSARLAMIDLQYHDLRPDRGLYFLLERQGAVERIVTEPEIADAIESPPTDTRAYFRGMVLKKFREQVFGVNWDSLSFNLGDGPIKRILMEEPLKGTKAHVQGLLERSNTAAELVANLTA
;
A
#
# COMPACT_ATOMS: atom_id res chain seq x y z
N ALA A 1 -23.33 -10.29 4.06
CA ALA A 1 -21.88 -10.51 4.22
C ALA A 1 -21.22 -9.86 3.01
N ASP A 2 -20.14 -9.13 3.24
CA ASP A 2 -19.26 -8.61 2.18
C ASP A 2 -18.60 -9.76 1.40
N ALA A 3 -18.01 -9.46 0.24
CA ALA A 3 -17.42 -10.47 -0.64
C ALA A 3 -16.01 -10.87 -0.17
N GLU A 4 -15.33 -9.98 0.56
CA GLU A 4 -13.97 -10.11 1.03
C GLU A 4 -13.85 -11.14 2.16
N THR A 5 -14.78 -11.14 3.12
CA THR A 5 -14.78 -12.09 4.24
C THR A 5 -14.76 -13.56 3.81
N PRO A 6 -15.66 -14.05 2.94
CA PRO A 6 -15.60 -15.43 2.48
C PRO A 6 -14.35 -15.72 1.62
N ASP A 7 -13.86 -14.76 0.82
CA ASP A 7 -12.62 -14.93 0.05
C ASP A 7 -11.40 -15.13 0.96
N VAL A 8 -11.25 -14.31 2.00
CA VAL A 8 -10.17 -14.42 2.99
C VAL A 8 -10.24 -15.76 3.71
N LEU A 9 -11.43 -16.20 4.14
CA LEU A 9 -11.60 -17.49 4.81
C LEU A 9 -11.21 -18.66 3.90
N HIS A 10 -11.64 -18.62 2.63
CA HIS A 10 -11.30 -19.65 1.65
C HIS A 10 -9.80 -19.72 1.38
N LYS A 11 -9.15 -18.58 1.13
CA LYS A 11 -7.70 -18.53 0.89
C LYS A 11 -6.92 -18.98 2.12
N TRP A 12 -7.36 -18.60 3.31
CA TRP A 12 -6.69 -19.00 4.54
C TRP A 12 -6.77 -20.51 4.77
N GLU A 13 -7.96 -21.10 4.66
CA GLU A 13 -8.15 -22.56 4.76
C GLU A 13 -7.28 -23.30 3.74
N SER A 14 -7.36 -22.90 2.45
CA SER A 14 -6.57 -23.51 1.39
C SER A 14 -5.06 -23.45 1.63
N VAL A 15 -4.54 -22.34 2.15
CA VAL A 15 -3.10 -22.19 2.45
C VAL A 15 -2.70 -23.05 3.65
N VAL A 16 -3.51 -23.08 4.72
CA VAL A 16 -3.20 -23.87 5.92
C VAL A 16 -3.19 -25.35 5.61
N ASP A 17 -4.18 -25.84 4.85
CA ASP A 17 -4.27 -27.26 4.47
C ASP A 17 -3.10 -27.66 3.57
N ALA A 18 -2.77 -26.85 2.57
CA ALA A 18 -1.63 -27.10 1.69
C ALA A 18 -0.29 -27.08 2.46
N LEU A 19 -0.13 -26.22 3.46
CA LEU A 19 1.05 -26.22 4.33
C LEU A 19 1.15 -27.49 5.21
N ALA A 20 0.03 -28.13 5.54
CA ALA A 20 0.04 -29.37 6.31
C ALA A 20 0.40 -30.59 5.44
N GLU A 21 -0.01 -30.59 4.16
CA GLU A 21 0.11 -31.75 3.27
C GLU A 21 1.27 -31.63 2.27
N GLU A 22 1.29 -30.56 1.46
CA GLU A 22 2.28 -30.34 0.40
C GLU A 22 2.70 -28.86 0.34
N PRO A 23 3.55 -28.37 1.29
CA PRO A 23 3.87 -26.95 1.41
C PRO A 23 4.41 -26.32 0.13
N PHE A 24 5.17 -27.10 -0.65
CA PHE A 24 5.82 -26.63 -1.87
C PHE A 24 4.86 -26.49 -3.08
N SER A 25 3.59 -26.84 -2.92
CA SER A 25 2.53 -26.55 -3.90
C SER A 25 2.19 -25.05 -3.98
N LEU A 26 2.38 -24.31 -2.87
CA LEU A 26 2.01 -22.88 -2.70
C LEU A 26 3.00 -21.88 -3.32
N ARG A 27 3.61 -22.26 -4.45
CA ARG A 27 4.69 -21.48 -5.10
C ARG A 27 4.22 -20.18 -5.74
N ARG A 28 2.91 -19.93 -5.82
CA ARG A 28 2.35 -18.71 -6.42
C ARG A 28 1.81 -17.76 -5.35
N GLU A 29 1.48 -18.29 -4.18
CA GLU A 29 0.72 -17.63 -3.13
C GLU A 29 1.61 -17.21 -1.95
N VAL A 30 2.68 -17.96 -1.65
CA VAL A 30 3.48 -17.77 -0.44
C VAL A 30 4.95 -17.49 -0.77
N ASP A 31 5.41 -16.28 -0.45
CA ASP A 31 6.73 -15.77 -0.83
C ASP A 31 7.90 -16.69 -0.48
N TRP A 32 7.91 -17.27 0.72
CA TRP A 32 9.01 -18.14 1.13
C TRP A 32 9.06 -19.44 0.30
N VAL A 33 7.90 -19.95 -0.14
CA VAL A 33 7.79 -21.11 -1.04
C VAL A 33 8.23 -20.73 -2.44
N THR A 34 7.73 -19.61 -2.96
CA THR A 34 8.16 -19.04 -4.27
C THR A 34 9.68 -18.90 -4.33
N LYS A 35 10.26 -18.32 -3.29
CA LYS A 35 11.70 -18.11 -3.18
C LYS A 35 12.46 -19.42 -3.01
N TRP A 36 11.94 -20.37 -2.24
CA TRP A 36 12.53 -21.71 -2.15
C TRP A 36 12.72 -22.32 -3.54
N HIS A 37 11.65 -22.34 -4.36
CA HIS A 37 11.71 -22.83 -5.74
C HIS A 37 12.72 -22.06 -6.60
N LEU A 38 12.77 -20.74 -6.48
CA LEU A 38 13.73 -19.89 -7.20
C LEU A 38 15.18 -20.25 -6.85
N LEU A 39 15.48 -20.38 -5.56
CA LEU A 39 16.82 -20.63 -5.03
C LEU A 39 17.28 -22.07 -5.29
N THR A 40 16.44 -23.07 -5.05
CA THR A 40 16.77 -24.48 -5.34
C THR A 40 16.96 -24.72 -6.83
N SER A 41 16.07 -24.18 -7.67
CA SER A 41 16.23 -24.25 -9.13
C SER A 41 17.52 -23.57 -9.59
N TYR A 42 18.00 -22.54 -8.89
CA TYR A 42 19.28 -21.89 -9.18
C TYR A 42 20.45 -22.80 -8.81
N MET A 43 20.45 -23.35 -7.59
CA MET A 43 21.48 -24.27 -7.10
C MET A 43 21.60 -25.50 -8.00
N ASP A 44 20.48 -26.14 -8.36
CA ASP A 44 20.46 -27.34 -9.21
C ASP A 44 21.08 -27.08 -10.59
N ARG A 45 20.87 -25.88 -11.16
CA ARG A 45 21.39 -25.52 -12.49
C ARG A 45 22.86 -25.08 -12.47
N ARG A 46 23.37 -24.60 -11.34
CA ARG A 46 24.68 -23.93 -11.26
C ARG A 46 25.68 -24.65 -10.37
N GLY A 47 25.24 -25.70 -9.66
CA GLY A 47 26.09 -26.43 -8.71
C GLY A 47 26.49 -25.55 -7.53
N ASP A 48 25.58 -24.70 -7.06
CA ASP A 48 25.80 -23.78 -5.94
C ASP A 48 25.20 -24.34 -4.64
N ASP A 49 25.53 -23.76 -3.49
CA ASP A 49 25.02 -24.19 -2.18
C ASP A 49 24.44 -23.04 -1.34
N TRP A 50 23.85 -23.39 -0.19
CA TRP A 50 23.23 -22.44 0.73
C TRP A 50 24.21 -21.45 1.38
N GLY A 51 25.51 -21.74 1.38
CA GLY A 51 26.56 -20.87 1.91
C GLY A 51 27.07 -19.83 0.91
N SER A 52 26.64 -19.91 -0.34
CA SER A 52 27.10 -19.03 -1.41
C SER A 52 26.59 -17.60 -1.26
N ALA A 53 27.52 -16.64 -1.35
CA ALA A 53 27.21 -15.22 -1.44
C ALA A 53 26.31 -14.89 -2.64
N ARG A 54 26.36 -15.72 -3.70
CA ARG A 54 25.51 -15.53 -4.87
C ARG A 54 24.05 -15.88 -4.58
N LEU A 55 23.81 -16.94 -3.82
CA LEU A 55 22.45 -17.33 -3.43
C LEU A 55 21.83 -16.26 -2.52
N ALA A 56 22.61 -15.72 -1.57
CA ALA A 56 22.20 -14.59 -0.73
C ALA A 56 21.85 -13.33 -1.55
N MET A 57 22.58 -13.08 -2.64
CA MET A 57 22.25 -11.98 -3.54
C MET A 57 20.93 -12.23 -4.28
N ILE A 58 20.65 -13.45 -4.72
CA ILE A 58 19.37 -13.79 -5.39
C ILE A 58 18.19 -13.61 -4.42
N ASP A 59 18.34 -14.06 -3.16
CA ASP A 59 17.35 -13.84 -2.10
C ASP A 59 17.03 -12.35 -1.93
N LEU A 60 18.05 -11.50 -1.84
CA LEU A 60 17.85 -10.06 -1.73
C LEU A 60 17.26 -9.45 -3.03
N GLN A 61 17.65 -9.93 -4.21
CA GLN A 61 17.12 -9.49 -5.50
C GLN A 61 15.63 -9.83 -5.70
N TYR A 62 15.10 -10.82 -5.00
CA TYR A 62 13.66 -11.09 -4.96
C TYR A 62 12.87 -9.85 -4.52
N HIS A 63 13.41 -9.10 -3.57
CA HIS A 63 12.77 -7.94 -2.93
C HIS A 63 13.13 -6.59 -3.56
N ASP A 64 13.82 -6.58 -4.70
CA ASP A 64 14.14 -5.33 -5.39
C ASP A 64 12.86 -4.69 -5.96
N LEU A 65 12.54 -3.49 -5.48
CA LEU A 65 11.31 -2.76 -5.82
C LEU A 65 11.29 -2.21 -7.25
N ARG A 66 12.38 -2.31 -8.01
CA ARG A 66 12.43 -1.89 -9.41
C ARG A 66 11.74 -2.92 -10.31
N PRO A 67 10.66 -2.58 -11.03
CA PRO A 67 9.91 -3.55 -11.83
C PRO A 67 10.75 -4.28 -12.89
N ASP A 68 11.76 -3.63 -13.46
CA ASP A 68 12.66 -4.18 -14.46
C ASP A 68 13.78 -5.08 -13.89
N ARG A 69 13.99 -5.07 -12.56
CA ARG A 69 15.10 -5.77 -11.90
C ARG A 69 14.69 -6.78 -10.83
N GLY A 70 13.60 -6.54 -10.12
CA GLY A 70 13.12 -7.42 -9.07
C GLY A 70 12.72 -8.79 -9.60
N LEU A 71 13.23 -9.84 -8.94
CA LEU A 71 12.91 -11.20 -9.35
C LEU A 71 11.45 -11.55 -9.05
N TYR A 72 10.83 -10.94 -8.03
CA TYR A 72 9.39 -11.01 -7.82
C TYR A 72 8.63 -10.54 -9.07
N PHE A 73 8.92 -9.34 -9.58
CA PHE A 73 8.24 -8.80 -10.76
C PHE A 73 8.53 -9.60 -12.03
N LEU A 74 9.70 -10.23 -12.13
CA LEU A 74 9.97 -11.17 -13.23
C LEU A 74 9.05 -12.40 -13.16
N LEU A 75 8.89 -12.99 -11.98
CA LEU A 75 8.02 -14.15 -11.76
C LEU A 75 6.54 -13.78 -11.96
N GLU A 76 6.13 -12.62 -11.46
CA GLU A 76 4.79 -12.07 -11.68
C GLU A 76 4.47 -11.94 -13.18
N ARG A 77 5.37 -11.34 -13.98
CA ARG A 77 5.19 -11.22 -15.45
C ARG A 77 5.12 -12.56 -16.18
N GLN A 78 5.71 -13.60 -15.60
CA GLN A 78 5.62 -14.97 -16.11
C GLN A 78 4.35 -15.69 -15.64
N GLY A 79 3.50 -15.00 -14.88
CA GLY A 79 2.31 -15.57 -14.27
C GLY A 79 2.64 -16.60 -13.20
N ALA A 80 3.81 -16.52 -12.56
CA ALA A 80 4.25 -17.45 -11.52
C ALA A 80 3.89 -17.00 -10.10
N VAL A 81 3.25 -15.85 -9.95
CA VAL A 81 2.75 -15.30 -8.68
C VAL A 81 1.29 -14.90 -8.83
N GLU A 82 0.50 -15.16 -7.81
CA GLU A 82 -0.91 -14.77 -7.74
C GLU A 82 -1.05 -13.32 -7.25
N ARG A 83 -1.90 -12.54 -7.91
CA ARG A 83 -2.17 -11.14 -7.54
C ARG A 83 -3.55 -11.00 -6.90
N ILE A 84 -3.66 -10.10 -5.94
CA ILE A 84 -4.95 -9.72 -5.32
C ILE A 84 -5.46 -8.34 -5.76
N VAL A 85 -4.61 -7.57 -6.46
CA VAL A 85 -4.94 -6.26 -7.03
C VAL A 85 -4.32 -6.12 -8.42
N THR A 86 -4.96 -5.31 -9.26
CA THR A 86 -4.59 -5.04 -10.64
C THR A 86 -3.64 -3.84 -10.76
N GLU A 87 -2.92 -3.72 -11.88
CA GLU A 87 -2.06 -2.56 -12.15
C GLU A 87 -2.83 -1.22 -12.13
N PRO A 88 -4.04 -1.11 -12.71
CA PRO A 88 -4.82 0.13 -12.62
C PRO A 88 -5.19 0.53 -11.19
N GLU A 89 -5.50 -0.43 -10.31
CA GLU A 89 -5.83 -0.15 -8.90
C GLU A 89 -4.59 0.36 -8.13
N ILE A 90 -3.42 -0.22 -8.38
CA ILE A 90 -2.15 0.27 -7.81
C ILE A 90 -1.87 1.68 -8.31
N ALA A 91 -2.02 1.93 -9.63
CA ALA A 91 -1.76 3.23 -10.23
C ALA A 91 -2.68 4.33 -9.68
N ASP A 92 -3.97 4.04 -9.47
CA ASP A 92 -4.89 4.98 -8.81
C ASP A 92 -4.48 5.24 -7.36
N ALA A 93 -4.10 4.21 -6.61
CA ALA A 93 -3.72 4.35 -5.20
C ALA A 93 -2.45 5.20 -4.97
N ILE A 94 -1.61 5.41 -6.00
CA ILE A 94 -0.48 6.35 -5.95
C ILE A 94 -0.96 7.81 -5.81
N GLU A 95 -2.05 8.15 -6.49
CA GLU A 95 -2.54 9.53 -6.64
C GLU A 95 -3.80 9.83 -5.83
N SER A 96 -4.51 8.79 -5.41
CA SER A 96 -5.84 8.85 -4.81
C SER A 96 -5.83 8.23 -3.41
N PRO A 97 -6.15 9.00 -2.35
CA PRO A 97 -6.26 8.44 -1.01
C PRO A 97 -7.53 7.56 -0.88
N PRO A 98 -7.55 6.58 0.04
CA PRO A 98 -8.75 5.78 0.31
C PRO A 98 -9.88 6.68 0.81
N THR A 99 -11.09 6.43 0.32
CA THR A 99 -12.24 7.35 0.47
C THR A 99 -12.98 7.26 1.79
N ASP A 100 -12.73 6.22 2.57
CA ASP A 100 -13.50 5.79 3.74
C ASP A 100 -12.76 6.00 5.06
N THR A 101 -11.60 6.67 5.03
CA THR A 101 -10.84 7.05 6.22
C THR A 101 -10.43 8.53 6.17
N ARG A 102 -9.91 9.03 7.29
CA ARG A 102 -9.31 10.36 7.41
C ARG A 102 -8.16 10.62 6.42
N ALA A 103 -7.59 9.56 5.82
CA ALA A 103 -6.59 9.72 4.77
C ALA A 103 -7.16 10.45 3.54
N TYR A 104 -8.47 10.33 3.27
CA TYR A 104 -9.14 11.10 2.23
C TYR A 104 -8.94 12.60 2.45
N PHE A 105 -9.34 13.11 3.61
CA PHE A 105 -9.18 14.52 3.94
C PHE A 105 -7.71 14.96 3.85
N ARG A 106 -6.78 14.20 4.43
CA ARG A 106 -5.34 14.52 4.38
C ARG A 106 -4.81 14.58 2.95
N GLY A 107 -5.07 13.55 2.14
CA GLY A 107 -4.58 13.48 0.76
C GLY A 107 -5.16 14.59 -0.12
N MET A 108 -6.46 14.87 0.03
CA MET A 108 -7.12 15.92 -0.75
C MET A 108 -6.68 17.33 -0.34
N VAL A 109 -6.43 17.58 0.95
CA VAL A 109 -5.84 18.84 1.42
C VAL A 109 -4.45 19.04 0.83
N LEU A 110 -3.59 18.01 0.89
CA LEU A 110 -2.26 18.08 0.28
C LEU A 110 -2.33 18.34 -1.22
N LYS A 111 -3.27 17.70 -1.92
CA LYS A 111 -3.47 17.88 -3.36
C LYS A 111 -3.90 19.31 -3.73
N LYS A 112 -4.78 19.92 -2.93
CA LYS A 112 -5.39 21.24 -3.23
C LYS A 112 -4.62 22.43 -2.62
N PHE A 113 -3.98 22.25 -1.47
CA PHE A 113 -3.47 23.34 -0.62
C PHE A 113 -2.02 23.13 -0.14
N ARG A 114 -1.21 22.35 -0.88
CA ARG A 114 0.18 22.00 -0.49
C ARG A 114 1.03 23.19 -0.02
N GLU A 115 0.89 24.35 -0.65
CA GLU A 115 1.73 25.53 -0.36
C GLU A 115 1.43 26.15 1.00
N GLN A 116 0.21 25.94 1.51
CA GLN A 116 -0.25 26.46 2.80
C GLN A 116 -0.12 25.40 3.91
N VAL A 117 0.25 24.16 3.60
CA VAL A 117 0.44 23.11 4.60
C VAL A 117 1.84 23.24 5.21
N PHE A 118 1.90 23.63 6.47
CA PHE A 118 3.15 23.73 7.25
C PHE A 118 3.66 22.37 7.71
N GLY A 119 2.75 21.45 8.05
CA GLY A 119 3.11 20.13 8.52
C GLY A 119 1.94 19.17 8.54
N VAL A 120 2.24 17.87 8.43
CA VAL A 120 1.25 16.80 8.35
C VAL A 120 1.66 15.65 9.25
N ASN A 121 0.68 15.07 9.94
CA ASN A 121 0.81 13.84 10.69
C ASN A 121 -0.42 12.94 10.48
N TRP A 122 -0.43 11.75 11.09
CA TRP A 122 -1.56 10.84 11.07
C TRP A 122 -2.83 11.45 11.67
N ASP A 123 -2.65 12.24 12.72
CA ASP A 123 -3.69 12.81 13.59
C ASP A 123 -3.91 14.30 13.38
N SER A 124 -3.16 14.96 12.49
CA SER A 124 -3.22 16.42 12.39
C SER A 124 -2.69 17.00 11.09
N LEU A 125 -3.24 18.16 10.73
CA LEU A 125 -2.80 19.03 9.65
C LEU A 125 -2.52 20.42 10.20
N SER A 126 -1.36 20.97 9.89
CA SER A 126 -0.94 22.30 10.31
C SER A 126 -0.83 23.20 9.09
N PHE A 127 -1.45 24.37 9.14
CA PHE A 127 -1.52 25.33 8.04
C PHE A 127 -0.78 26.63 8.37
N ASN A 128 0.02 27.12 7.43
CA ASN A 128 0.52 28.49 7.41
C ASN A 128 -0.36 29.32 6.47
N LEU A 129 -1.09 30.30 7.02
CA LEU A 129 -2.05 31.12 6.28
C LEU A 129 -1.60 32.57 6.09
N GLY A 130 -0.30 32.87 6.28
CA GLY A 130 0.25 34.22 6.19
C GLY A 130 0.64 34.77 7.57
N ASP A 131 0.26 36.00 7.87
CA ASP A 131 0.77 36.77 9.03
C ASP A 131 0.23 36.34 10.41
N GLY A 132 -0.22 35.08 10.55
CA GLY A 132 -0.79 34.54 11.77
C GLY A 132 -0.04 33.31 12.32
N PRO A 133 -0.40 32.84 13.53
CA PRO A 133 0.14 31.58 14.04
C PRO A 133 -0.31 30.41 13.17
N ILE A 134 0.54 29.38 13.11
CA ILE A 134 0.21 28.11 12.45
C ILE A 134 -1.10 27.56 13.01
N LYS A 135 -2.05 27.26 12.13
CA LYS A 135 -3.36 26.70 12.49
C LYS A 135 -3.29 25.18 12.41
N ARG A 136 -3.45 24.52 13.54
CA ARG A 136 -3.46 23.04 13.62
C ARG A 136 -4.89 22.52 13.73
N ILE A 137 -5.24 21.60 12.85
CA ILE A 137 -6.50 20.86 12.86
C ILE A 137 -6.19 19.43 13.31
N LEU A 138 -6.93 18.95 14.31
CA LEU A 138 -6.84 17.58 14.80
C LEU A 138 -7.80 16.67 14.05
N MET A 139 -7.39 15.44 13.81
CA MET A 139 -8.09 14.40 13.06
C MET A 139 -8.02 13.08 13.82
N GLU A 140 -8.38 13.10 15.10
CA GLU A 140 -8.18 11.99 16.05
C GLU A 140 -8.90 10.70 15.59
N GLU A 141 -10.10 10.84 15.03
CA GLU A 141 -10.96 9.73 14.61
C GLU A 141 -10.58 9.20 13.21
N PRO A 142 -10.09 7.94 13.08
CA PRO A 142 -9.68 7.38 11.79
C PRO A 142 -10.80 7.28 10.74
N LEU A 143 -12.05 7.13 11.19
CA LEU A 143 -13.24 6.99 10.34
C LEU A 143 -14.02 8.30 10.13
N LYS A 144 -13.50 9.43 10.60
CA LYS A 144 -13.98 10.77 10.20
C LYS A 144 -13.10 11.35 9.10
N GLY A 145 -13.52 12.44 8.46
CA GLY A 145 -12.74 13.03 7.36
C GLY A 145 -12.70 12.16 6.09
N THR A 146 -13.65 11.25 5.97
CA THR A 146 -13.88 10.44 4.76
C THR A 146 -14.46 11.29 3.64
N LYS A 147 -14.49 10.78 2.42
CA LYS A 147 -15.13 11.42 1.27
C LYS A 147 -16.56 11.84 1.56
N ALA A 148 -17.35 10.94 2.15
CA ALA A 148 -18.73 11.21 2.53
C ALA A 148 -18.85 12.37 3.53
N HIS A 149 -17.87 12.55 4.41
CA HIS A 149 -17.88 13.64 5.39
C HIS A 149 -17.46 15.00 4.81
N VAL A 150 -16.41 15.04 3.99
CA VAL A 150 -15.70 16.30 3.68
C VAL A 150 -15.65 16.67 2.20
N GLN A 151 -16.18 15.85 1.28
CA GLN A 151 -16.15 16.18 -0.15
C GLN A 151 -16.77 17.55 -0.44
N GLY A 152 -18.00 17.79 0.02
CA GLY A 152 -18.67 19.07 -0.18
C GLY A 152 -17.99 20.25 0.54
N LEU A 153 -17.24 19.99 1.62
CA LEU A 153 -16.42 21.00 2.31
C LEU A 153 -15.21 21.39 1.47
N LEU A 154 -14.51 20.39 0.90
CA LEU A 154 -13.36 20.60 0.05
C LEU A 154 -13.74 21.28 -1.28
N GLU A 155 -14.89 20.94 -1.84
CA GLU A 155 -15.41 21.54 -3.08
C GLU A 155 -15.73 23.04 -2.90
N ARG A 156 -16.37 23.41 -1.80
CA ARG A 156 -16.75 24.82 -1.53
C ARG A 156 -15.63 25.71 -0.98
N SER A 157 -14.50 25.13 -0.59
CA SER A 157 -13.36 25.88 -0.05
C SER A 157 -12.31 26.07 -1.15
N ASN A 158 -12.16 27.27 -1.68
CA ASN A 158 -11.20 27.60 -2.74
C ASN A 158 -9.81 27.91 -2.19
N THR A 159 -9.71 28.28 -0.92
CA THR A 159 -8.43 28.56 -0.23
C THR A 159 -8.29 27.72 1.04
N ALA A 160 -7.06 27.53 1.50
CA ALA A 160 -6.79 26.88 2.79
C ALA A 160 -7.41 27.67 3.97
N ALA A 161 -7.46 29.00 3.87
CA ALA A 161 -8.10 29.85 4.86
C ALA A 161 -9.62 29.62 4.91
N GLU A 162 -10.28 29.53 3.76
CA GLU A 162 -11.69 29.17 3.67
C GLU A 162 -11.95 27.77 4.22
N LEU A 163 -11.08 26.80 3.93
CA LEU A 163 -11.21 25.45 4.47
C LEU A 163 -11.18 25.45 6.00
N VAL A 164 -10.20 26.12 6.61
CA VAL A 164 -10.07 26.22 8.07
C VAL A 164 -11.28 26.92 8.67
N ALA A 165 -11.74 28.02 8.06
CA ALA A 165 -12.92 28.75 8.53
C ALA A 165 -14.19 27.88 8.46
N ASN A 166 -14.39 27.17 7.34
CA ASN A 166 -15.55 26.29 7.11
C ASN A 166 -15.55 25.02 7.97
N LEU A 167 -14.42 24.65 8.57
CA LEU A 167 -14.31 23.55 9.54
C LEU A 167 -14.72 23.95 10.95
N THR A 168 -14.60 25.24 11.27
CA THR A 168 -14.90 25.80 12.60
C THR A 168 -16.29 26.43 12.71
N ALA A 169 -16.99 26.58 11.57
CA ALA A 169 -18.37 27.06 11.49
C ALA A 169 -19.36 25.92 11.74
#